data_AF-A0A7J9FMG4-F1
#
_entry.id   AF-A0A7J9FMG4-F1
#
_cell.length_a   1.000
_cell.length_b   1.000
_cell.length_c   1.000
_cell.angle_alpha   90.00
_cell.angle_beta   90.00
_cell.angle_gamma   90.00
#
_symmetry.space_group_name_H-M   'P 1'
#
loop_
_entity.id
_entity.type
_entity.pdbx_description
1 polymer ?
#
loop_
_entity_poly.entity_id
_entity_poly.type
_entity_poly.pdbx_seq_one_letter_code
_entity_poly.pdbx_strand_id
1 'polypeptide(L)'
;MKILVVGPSMTPEYFQWREQRVNDNIPMSNPETARSLKEHLQVLLSEIEIIKQDFEKRSLELGKKIEQLEEEKMQLGLDVDVQKLEVDKLRKGKNKAEEDLDSLKMDYKKLHRSMRTAGLGKTSEQWRQEIQEEKTKVDQ
;
A
#
# COMPACT_ATOMS: atom_id res chain seq x y z
N MET A 1 45.52 83.86 27.82
CA MET A 1 45.25 82.41 27.63
C MET A 1 46.38 81.82 26.83
N LYS A 2 47.11 80.83 27.36
CA LYS A 2 48.15 80.10 26.62
C LYS A 2 47.58 78.74 26.26
N ILE A 3 47.46 78.46 24.96
CA ILE A 3 47.02 77.17 24.42
C ILE A 3 48.21 76.20 24.59
N LEU A 4 48.06 75.20 25.44
CA LEU A 4 48.97 74.06 25.48
C LEU A 4 48.68 73.21 24.23
N VAL A 5 49.52 73.35 23.21
CA VAL A 5 49.57 72.40 22.09
C VAL A 5 50.26 71.14 22.62
N VAL A 6 49.47 70.13 22.95
CA VAL A 6 49.95 68.76 23.19
C VAL A 6 50.35 68.21 21.83
N GLY A 7 51.65 68.24 21.53
CA GLY A 7 52.21 67.53 20.39
C GLY A 7 52.01 66.02 20.55
N PRO A 8 51.92 65.25 19.45
CA PRO A 8 51.76 63.80 19.52
C PRO A 8 52.93 63.21 20.30
N SER A 9 52.64 62.62 21.47
CA SER A 9 53.63 62.06 22.39
C SER A 9 54.27 60.76 21.88
N MET A 10 54.16 60.47 20.59
CA MET A 10 54.67 59.27 19.96
C MET A 10 55.91 59.66 19.17
N THR A 11 57.08 59.42 19.76
CA THR A 11 58.35 59.82 19.17
C THR A 11 58.62 59.01 17.89
N PRO A 12 59.30 59.58 16.87
CA PRO A 12 59.58 58.90 15.60
C PRO A 12 60.27 57.54 15.76
N GLU A 13 61.02 57.36 16.85
CA GLU A 13 61.68 56.11 17.21
C GLU A 13 60.69 54.98 17.51
N TYR A 14 59.48 55.27 18.03
CA TYR A 14 58.45 54.26 18.28
C TYR A 14 57.93 53.65 16.97
N PHE A 15 57.80 54.46 15.92
CA PHE A 15 57.36 53.97 14.61
C PHE A 15 58.44 53.12 13.94
N GLN A 16 59.71 53.55 14.00
CA GLN A 16 60.83 52.76 13.51
C GLN A 16 60.98 51.43 14.27
N TRP A 17 60.82 51.46 15.60
CA TRP A 17 60.82 50.26 16.42
C TRP A 17 59.67 49.32 16.03
N ARG A 18 58.45 49.83 15.82
CA ARG A 18 57.29 49.03 15.40
C ARG A 18 57.48 48.38 14.03
N GLU A 19 58.06 49.08 13.05
CA GLU A 19 58.31 48.52 11.72
C GLU A 19 59.44 47.47 11.70
N GLN A 20 60.40 47.57 12.62
CA GLN A 20 61.46 46.58 12.78
C GLN A 20 61.04 45.34 13.59
N ARG A 21 59.84 45.32 14.20
CA ARG A 21 59.34 44.12 14.90
C ARG A 21 58.82 43.09 13.92
N VAL A 22 59.56 42.00 13.75
CA VAL A 22 58.99 40.71 13.33
C VAL A 22 58.10 40.24 14.49
N ASN A 23 56.79 40.12 14.26
CA ASN A 23 55.86 39.72 15.31
C ASN A 23 55.94 38.20 15.51
N ASP A 24 56.79 37.77 16.44
CA ASP A 24 56.94 36.36 16.81
C ASP A 24 55.68 35.75 17.46
N ASN A 25 54.67 36.56 17.78
CA ASN A 25 53.39 36.10 18.33
C ASN A 25 52.38 35.65 17.27
N ILE A 26 52.67 35.82 15.97
CA ILE A 26 51.93 35.16 14.90
C ILE A 26 52.71 33.89 14.61
N PRO A 27 52.22 32.70 15.03
CA PRO A 27 52.88 31.46 14.67
C PRO A 27 53.03 31.45 13.15
N MET A 28 54.25 31.38 12.66
CA MET A 28 54.50 31.15 11.24
C MET A 28 53.73 29.88 10.90
N SER A 29 52.70 29.98 10.07
CA SER A 29 51.89 28.82 9.71
C SER A 29 52.85 27.80 9.12
N ASN A 30 53.13 26.71 9.84
CA ASN A 30 54.05 25.70 9.34
C ASN A 30 53.48 25.25 7.98
N PRO A 31 54.23 25.41 6.87
CA PRO A 31 53.75 25.02 5.55
C PRO A 31 53.34 23.54 5.50
N GLU A 32 53.90 22.69 6.37
CA GLU A 32 53.47 21.29 6.53
C GLU A 32 52.08 21.18 7.17
N THR A 33 51.79 21.98 8.20
CA THR A 33 50.45 22.03 8.81
C THR A 33 49.40 22.56 7.84
N ALA A 34 49.72 23.60 7.07
CA ALA A 34 48.84 24.12 6.03
C ALA A 34 48.60 23.11 4.89
N ARG A 35 49.63 22.34 4.49
CA ARG A 35 49.49 21.22 3.55
C ARG A 35 48.61 20.10 4.12
N SER A 36 48.84 19.70 5.37
CA SER A 36 48.05 18.64 6.04
C SER A 36 46.57 18.99 6.19
N LEU A 37 46.24 20.25 6.48
CA LEU A 37 44.85 20.72 6.55
C LEU A 37 44.19 20.68 5.17
N LYS A 38 44.92 21.09 4.13
CA LYS A 38 44.45 21.03 2.75
C LYS A 38 44.17 19.59 2.29
N GLU A 39 45.08 18.66 2.62
CA GLU A 39 44.90 17.23 2.35
C GLU A 39 43.68 16.67 3.08
N HIS A 40 43.50 17.01 4.35
CA HIS A 40 42.34 16.59 5.13
C HIS A 40 41.02 17.11 4.53
N LEU A 41 40.97 18.37 4.11
CA LEU A 41 39.81 18.94 3.42
C LEU A 41 39.54 18.25 2.08
N GLN A 42 40.58 17.87 1.34
CA GLN A 42 40.43 17.14 0.07
C GLN A 42 39.88 15.73 0.28
N VAL A 43 40.32 15.03 1.33
CA VAL A 43 39.75 13.74 1.74
C VAL A 43 38.28 13.90 2.13
N LEU A 44 37.95 14.87 3.01
CA LEU A 44 36.57 15.12 3.43
C LEU A 44 35.65 15.46 2.25
N LEU A 45 36.10 16.29 1.31
CA LEU A 45 35.32 16.60 0.10
C LEU A 45 35.08 15.33 -0.76
N SER A 46 36.06 14.44 -0.85
CA SER A 46 35.93 13.18 -1.57
C SER A 46 34.93 12.23 -0.88
N GLU A 47 34.98 12.12 0.45
CA GLU A 47 34.04 11.30 1.23
C GLU A 47 32.60 11.82 1.10
N ILE A 48 32.40 13.14 1.12
CA ILE A 48 31.08 13.74 0.91
C ILE A 48 30.54 13.43 -0.49
N GLU A 49 31.39 13.52 -1.52
CA GLU A 49 30.99 13.20 -2.89
C GLU A 49 30.59 11.72 -3.04
N ILE A 50 31.33 10.79 -2.40
CA ILE A 50 30.98 9.36 -2.38
C ILE A 50 29.62 9.15 -1.70
N ILE A 51 29.40 9.74 -0.53
CA ILE A 51 28.13 9.62 0.21
C ILE A 51 26.96 10.15 -0.63
N LYS A 52 27.16 11.27 -1.33
CA LYS A 52 26.14 11.85 -2.20
C LYS A 52 25.78 10.90 -3.35
N GLN A 53 26.77 10.34 -4.03
CA GLN A 53 26.53 9.38 -5.12
C GLN A 53 25.82 8.12 -4.63
N ASP A 54 26.22 7.59 -3.47
CA ASP A 54 25.56 6.44 -2.85
C ASP A 54 24.09 6.75 -2.48
N PHE A 55 23.84 7.96 -1.97
CA PHE A 55 22.49 8.41 -1.66
C PHE A 55 21.61 8.52 -2.91
N GLU A 56 22.13 9.11 -3.99
CA GLU A 56 21.43 9.21 -5.28
C GLU A 56 21.10 7.82 -5.84
N LYS A 57 22.07 6.90 -5.80
CA LYS A 57 21.87 5.52 -6.24
C LYS A 57 20.77 4.81 -5.44
N ARG A 58 20.82 4.88 -4.10
CA ARG A 58 19.79 4.27 -3.24
C ARG A 58 18.43 4.90 -3.45
N SER A 59 18.37 6.21 -3.67
CA SER A 59 17.13 6.92 -3.94
C SER A 59 16.49 6.46 -5.25
N LEU A 60 17.30 6.24 -6.29
CA LEU A 60 16.82 5.70 -7.56
C LEU A 60 16.31 4.26 -7.43
N GLU A 61 17.03 3.41 -6.71
CA GLU A 61 16.61 2.02 -6.44
C GLU A 61 15.28 1.97 -5.66
N LEU A 62 15.13 2.82 -4.63
CA LEU A 62 13.89 2.94 -3.88
C LEU A 62 12.74 3.47 -4.75
N GLY A 63 13.00 4.45 -5.61
CA GLY A 63 12.00 4.98 -6.55
C GLY A 63 11.44 3.89 -7.46
N LYS A 64 12.32 3.08 -8.07
CA LYS A 64 11.90 1.93 -8.89
C LYS A 64 11.07 0.91 -8.12
N LYS A 65 11.45 0.63 -6.86
CA LYS A 65 10.71 -0.31 -6.00
C LYS A 65 9.32 0.24 -5.63
N ILE A 66 9.21 1.54 -5.41
CA ILE A 66 7.91 2.19 -5.16
C ILE A 66 7.00 2.07 -6.39
N GLU A 67 7.53 2.38 -7.58
CA GLU A 67 6.78 2.26 -8.84
C GLU A 67 6.26 0.82 -9.07
N GLN A 68 7.10 -0.19 -8.86
CA GLN A 68 6.71 -1.60 -8.93
C GLN A 68 5.59 -1.95 -7.94
N LEU A 69 5.70 -1.49 -6.69
CA LEU A 69 4.68 -1.74 -5.68
C LEU A 69 3.36 -1.01 -5.97
N GLU A 70 3.41 0.17 -6.59
CA GLU A 70 2.21 0.89 -7.02
C GLU A 70 1.49 0.15 -8.16
N GLU A 71 2.23 -0.40 -9.11
CA GLU A 71 1.68 -1.24 -10.18
C GLU A 71 1.06 -2.53 -9.63
N GLU A 72 1.76 -3.26 -8.77
CA GLU A 72 1.24 -4.47 -8.10
C GLU A 72 -0.03 -4.15 -7.30
N LYS A 73 -0.05 -3.03 -6.57
CA LYS A 73 -1.23 -2.58 -5.81
C LYS A 73 -2.42 -2.31 -6.74
N MET A 74 -2.22 -1.67 -7.89
CA MET A 74 -3.32 -1.46 -8.85
C MET A 74 -3.86 -2.79 -9.38
N GLN A 75 -2.97 -3.71 -9.77
CA GLN A 75 -3.37 -5.02 -10.29
C GLN A 75 -4.19 -5.80 -9.27
N LEU A 76 -3.73 -5.86 -8.02
CA LEU A 76 -4.46 -6.51 -6.93
C LEU A 76 -5.81 -5.83 -6.66
N GLY A 77 -5.87 -4.50 -6.76
CA GLY A 77 -7.13 -3.75 -6.67
C GLY A 77 -8.16 -4.21 -7.70
N LEU A 78 -7.73 -4.37 -8.96
CA LEU A 78 -8.58 -4.87 -10.04
C LEU A 78 -9.05 -6.31 -9.78
N ASP A 79 -8.15 -7.19 -9.34
CA ASP A 79 -8.49 -8.59 -9.05
C ASP A 79 -9.54 -8.68 -7.93
N VAL A 80 -9.43 -7.86 -6.89
CA VAL A 80 -10.42 -7.77 -5.80
C VAL A 80 -11.79 -7.34 -6.34
N ASP A 81 -11.83 -6.33 -7.21
CA ASP A 81 -13.08 -5.85 -7.80
C ASP A 81 -13.72 -6.92 -8.71
N VAL A 82 -12.92 -7.65 -9.49
CA VAL A 82 -13.40 -8.78 -10.30
C VAL A 82 -14.00 -9.88 -9.43
N GLN A 83 -13.29 -10.30 -8.37
CA GLN A 83 -13.79 -11.32 -7.44
C GLN A 83 -15.10 -10.88 -6.77
N LYS A 84 -15.20 -9.61 -6.38
CA LYS A 84 -16.42 -9.05 -5.80
C LYS A 84 -17.60 -9.14 -6.75
N LEU A 85 -17.40 -8.81 -8.03
CA LEU A 85 -18.43 -8.91 -9.07
C LEU A 85 -18.87 -10.37 -9.31
N GLU A 86 -17.92 -11.31 -9.32
CA GLU A 86 -18.21 -12.73 -9.50
C GLU A 86 -19.03 -13.30 -8.34
N VAL A 87 -18.65 -12.98 -7.09
CA VAL A 87 -19.41 -13.36 -5.89
C VAL A 87 -20.83 -12.80 -5.92
N ASP A 88 -21.01 -11.55 -6.35
CA ASP A 88 -22.33 -10.94 -6.47
C ASP A 88 -23.21 -11.63 -7.52
N LYS A 89 -22.62 -12.02 -8.66
CA LYS A 89 -23.32 -12.78 -9.70
C LYS A 89 -23.74 -14.17 -9.19
N LEU A 90 -22.84 -14.86 -8.49
CA LEU A 90 -23.14 -16.17 -7.89
C LEU A 90 -24.24 -16.08 -6.84
N ARG A 91 -24.22 -15.04 -5.98
CA ARG A 91 -25.27 -14.79 -4.99
C ARG A 91 -26.64 -14.58 -5.63
N LYS A 92 -26.72 -13.77 -6.70
CA LYS A 92 -27.96 -13.57 -7.44
C LYS A 92 -28.47 -14.86 -8.07
N GLY A 93 -27.58 -15.66 -8.67
CA GLY A 93 -27.91 -16.97 -9.23
C GLY A 93 -28.44 -17.95 -8.18
N LYS A 94 -27.78 -18.02 -7.02
CA LYS A 94 -28.22 -18.86 -5.90
C LYS A 94 -29.61 -18.48 -5.41
N ASN A 95 -29.87 -17.20 -5.18
CA ASN A 95 -31.17 -16.73 -4.69
C ASN A 95 -32.29 -17.10 -5.66
N LYS A 96 -32.08 -16.93 -6.96
CA LYS A 96 -33.07 -17.34 -7.98
C LYS A 96 -33.32 -18.85 -7.98
N ALA A 97 -32.26 -19.65 -7.91
CA ALA A 97 -32.41 -21.11 -7.84
C ALA A 97 -33.15 -21.57 -6.57
N GLU A 98 -32.97 -20.85 -5.46
CA GLU A 98 -33.67 -21.10 -4.20
C GLU A 98 -35.17 -20.75 -4.31
N GLU A 99 -35.51 -19.59 -4.90
CA GLU A 99 -36.89 -19.20 -5.20
C GLU A 99 -37.59 -20.22 -6.12
N ASP A 100 -36.90 -20.64 -7.20
CA ASP A 100 -37.41 -21.65 -8.15
C ASP A 100 -37.64 -23.00 -7.45
N LEU A 101 -36.74 -23.41 -6.55
CA LEU A 101 -36.87 -24.64 -5.78
C LEU A 101 -38.06 -24.58 -4.80
N ASP A 102 -38.25 -23.46 -4.12
CA ASP A 102 -39.38 -23.26 -3.22
C ASP A 102 -40.71 -23.27 -3.97
N SER A 103 -40.78 -22.64 -5.15
CA SER A 103 -41.94 -22.72 -6.04
C SER A 103 -42.25 -24.17 -6.44
N LEU A 104 -41.24 -24.89 -6.94
CA LEU A 104 -41.39 -26.29 -7.35
C LEU A 104 -41.86 -27.18 -6.19
N LYS A 105 -41.34 -26.94 -4.98
CA LYS A 105 -41.74 -27.64 -3.76
C LYS A 105 -43.21 -27.37 -3.40
N MET A 106 -43.69 -26.14 -3.61
CA MET A 106 -45.12 -25.82 -3.42
C MET A 106 -46.00 -26.53 -4.45
N ASP A 107 -45.62 -26.47 -5.73
CA ASP A 107 -46.36 -27.11 -6.82
C ASP A 107 -46.44 -28.63 -6.64
N TYR A 108 -45.33 -29.26 -6.25
CA TYR A 108 -45.30 -30.68 -5.92
C TYR A 108 -46.25 -31.03 -4.78
N LYS A 109 -46.24 -30.25 -3.68
CA LYS A 109 -47.17 -30.46 -2.56
C LYS A 109 -48.62 -30.33 -3.00
N LYS A 110 -48.93 -29.37 -3.86
CA LYS A 110 -50.28 -29.16 -4.41
C LYS A 110 -50.69 -30.33 -5.28
N LEU A 111 -49.84 -30.77 -6.21
CA LEU A 111 -50.08 -31.91 -7.07
C LEU A 111 -50.35 -33.18 -6.26
N HIS A 112 -49.51 -33.48 -5.28
CA HIS A 112 -49.68 -34.65 -4.41
C HIS A 112 -51.00 -34.59 -3.62
N ARG A 113 -51.42 -33.40 -3.13
CA ARG A 113 -52.75 -33.23 -2.52
C ARG A 113 -53.88 -33.48 -3.53
N SER A 114 -53.79 -32.93 -4.73
CA SER A 114 -54.77 -33.16 -5.79
C SER A 114 -54.89 -34.63 -6.18
N MET A 115 -53.77 -35.36 -6.30
CA MET A 115 -53.76 -36.79 -6.57
C MET A 115 -54.44 -37.61 -5.47
N ARG A 116 -54.26 -37.23 -4.19
CA ARG A 116 -54.99 -37.85 -3.07
C ARG A 116 -56.50 -37.60 -3.17
N THR A 117 -56.92 -36.36 -3.43
CA THR A 117 -58.35 -36.01 -3.54
C THR A 117 -59.02 -36.69 -4.72
N ALA A 118 -58.33 -36.81 -5.86
CA ALA A 118 -58.85 -37.48 -7.05
C ALA A 118 -58.84 -39.03 -6.95
N GLY A 119 -58.40 -39.62 -5.84
CA GLY A 119 -58.29 -41.07 -5.67
C GLY A 119 -57.19 -41.73 -6.52
N LEU A 120 -56.37 -40.94 -7.22
CA LEU A 120 -55.24 -41.41 -8.04
C LEU A 120 -54.06 -41.94 -7.21
N GLY A 121 -54.10 -41.79 -5.89
CA GLY A 121 -53.14 -42.38 -4.95
C GLY A 121 -53.43 -43.84 -4.56
N LYS A 122 -54.53 -44.43 -5.06
CA LYS A 122 -54.88 -45.83 -4.80
C LYS A 122 -53.91 -46.78 -5.51
N THR A 123 -53.44 -47.81 -4.81
CA THR A 123 -52.66 -48.89 -5.44
C THR A 123 -53.53 -49.69 -6.41
N SER A 124 -52.88 -50.32 -7.41
CA SER A 124 -53.56 -51.14 -8.42
C SER A 124 -54.52 -52.19 -7.83
N GLU A 125 -54.17 -52.74 -6.66
CA GLU A 125 -55.00 -53.69 -5.92
C GLU A 125 -56.29 -53.08 -5.38
N GLN A 126 -56.22 -51.85 -4.82
CA GLN A 126 -57.40 -51.15 -4.33
C GLN A 126 -58.38 -50.84 -5.47
N TRP A 127 -57.86 -50.50 -6.66
CA TRP A 127 -58.68 -50.31 -7.86
C TRP A 127 -59.37 -51.60 -8.33
N ARG A 128 -58.67 -52.75 -8.29
CA ARG A 128 -59.27 -54.03 -8.68
C ARG A 128 -60.37 -54.44 -7.71
N GLN A 129 -60.17 -54.23 -6.41
CA GLN A 129 -61.13 -54.59 -5.38
C GLN A 129 -62.42 -53.77 -5.50
N GLU A 130 -62.32 -52.46 -5.72
CA GLU A 130 -63.47 -51.58 -5.93
C GLU A 130 -64.26 -51.94 -7.20
N ILE A 131 -63.57 -52.24 -8.32
CA ILE A 131 -64.24 -52.75 -9.54
C ILE A 131 -64.95 -54.09 -9.30
N GLN A 132 -64.38 -54.97 -8.47
CA GLN A 132 -65.00 -56.25 -8.12
C GLN A 132 -66.29 -56.04 -7.30
N GLU A 133 -66.25 -55.12 -6.32
CA GLU A 133 -67.40 -54.74 -5.48
C GLU A 133 -68.50 -54.02 -6.28
N GLU A 134 -68.15 -53.20 -7.27
CA GLU A 134 -69.14 -52.56 -8.15
C GLU A 134 -69.84 -53.59 -9.05
N LYS A 135 -69.10 -54.57 -9.58
CA LYS A 135 -69.66 -55.64 -10.42
C LYS A 135 -70.67 -56.49 -9.65
N THR A 136 -70.35 -56.87 -8.42
CA THR A 136 -71.27 -57.67 -7.59
C THR A 136 -72.52 -56.92 -7.16
N LYS A 137 -72.49 -55.58 -7.11
CA LYS A 137 -73.69 -54.74 -6.87
C LYS A 137 -74.63 -54.63 -8.08
N VAL A 138 -74.13 -54.76 -9.29
CA VAL A 138 -74.94 -54.67 -10.53
C VAL A 138 -75.60 -56.01 -10.86
N ASP A 139 -74.98 -57.12 -10.47
CA ASP A 139 -75.49 -58.48 -10.69
C ASP A 139 -76.55 -58.93 -9.65
N GLN A 140 -77.02 -58.02 -8.80
CA GLN A 140 -77.97 -58.25 -7.70
C GLN A 140 -79.27 -57.45 -7.91
#